data_AF-A0A7W1LMT4-F1
#
_entry.id   AF-A0A7W1LMT4-F1
#
_cell.length_a   1.000
_cell.length_b   1.000
_cell.length_c   1.000
_cell.angle_alpha   90.00
_cell.angle_beta   90.00
_cell.angle_gamma   90.00
#
_symmetry.space_group_name_H-M   'P 1'
#
loop_
_entity.id
_entity.type
_entity.pdbx_description
1 polymer ?
#
loop_
_entity_poly.entity_id
_entity_poly.type
_entity_poly.pdbx_seq_one_letter_code
_entity_poly.pdbx_strand_id
1 'polypeptide(L)'
;MNDFYHLCFVVQDIERAVGDLTRALGVTWSAVRDRQLGEWNYRIVFSVEGPPFFEVIQGPPGSPWDATAGSRFDHLGYWSDDVGADKHRLAGRGAPVEFDACPYGRSFSYHRLDSLGLRVELVAASVQSAFLDTWSPGGVAMATLTLDDDPAGTAVSTAPEHPTDRGPSEPAAQCHAVLVDFLDAVDRGMATQALDLFTPDASFDARGQQLHGHEQIRRFLTAREADHDRHTAHLIANEVVRRCTDDQLELTALLLLHERGADGRYHVERVLDTVQVFRRTDNGWRIHHRATTPRHPTDS
;
A
#
# COMPACT_ATOMS: atom_id res chain seq x y z
N MET A 1 18.37 9.20 -1.34
CA MET A 1 16.91 9.32 -1.49
C MET A 1 16.69 10.55 -2.35
N ASN A 2 15.84 10.50 -3.37
CA ASN A 2 15.56 11.66 -4.21
C ASN A 2 14.47 12.52 -3.56
N ASP A 3 14.66 13.84 -3.55
CA ASP A 3 13.69 14.77 -2.97
C ASP A 3 12.70 15.24 -4.04
N PHE A 4 11.41 15.07 -3.77
CA PHE A 4 10.36 15.71 -4.58
C PHE A 4 10.18 17.16 -4.14
N TYR A 5 9.95 18.06 -5.10
CA TYR A 5 9.82 19.47 -4.79
C TYR A 5 8.37 19.91 -4.59
N HIS A 6 7.41 19.14 -5.08
CA HIS A 6 5.99 19.38 -4.84
C HIS A 6 5.16 18.12 -4.89
N LEU A 7 3.95 18.26 -4.38
CA LEU A 7 2.90 17.25 -4.44
C LEU A 7 1.63 17.91 -4.97
N CYS A 8 0.92 17.25 -5.88
CA CYS A 8 -0.21 17.85 -6.58
C CYS A 8 -1.53 17.15 -6.26
N PHE A 9 -2.58 17.94 -6.07
CA PHE A 9 -3.96 17.48 -6.14
C PHE A 9 -4.63 18.00 -7.40
N VAL A 10 -5.25 17.10 -8.16
CA VAL A 10 -6.16 17.50 -9.24
C VAL A 10 -7.57 17.48 -8.67
N VAL A 11 -8.27 18.61 -8.77
CA VAL A 11 -9.53 18.87 -8.06
C VAL A 11 -10.64 19.34 -8.98
N GLN A 12 -11.89 19.09 -8.55
CA GLN A 12 -13.08 19.57 -9.25
C GLN A 12 -13.31 21.08 -9.08
N ASP A 13 -12.91 21.64 -7.94
CA ASP A 13 -13.12 23.03 -7.56
C ASP A 13 -11.87 23.54 -6.80
N ILE A 14 -11.07 24.35 -7.48
CA ILE A 14 -9.79 24.86 -6.98
C ILE A 14 -9.99 25.86 -5.84
N GLU A 15 -11.01 26.72 -5.90
CA GLU A 15 -11.34 27.63 -4.81
C GLU A 15 -11.67 26.88 -3.53
N ARG A 16 -12.50 25.85 -3.63
CA ARG A 16 -12.88 25.03 -2.49
C ARG A 16 -11.68 24.28 -1.92
N ALA A 17 -10.88 23.64 -2.77
CA ALA A 17 -9.70 22.88 -2.32
C ALA A 17 -8.66 23.78 -1.62
N VAL A 18 -8.36 24.93 -2.21
CA VAL A 18 -7.48 25.95 -1.61
C VAL A 18 -8.04 26.43 -0.27
N GLY A 19 -9.34 26.74 -0.21
CA GLY A 19 -10.00 27.18 1.01
C GLY A 19 -9.99 26.11 2.11
N ASP A 20 -10.17 24.84 1.75
CA ASP A 20 -10.14 23.71 2.68
C ASP A 20 -8.73 23.49 3.25
N LEU A 21 -7.70 23.48 2.41
CA LEU A 21 -6.30 23.35 2.85
C LEU A 21 -5.83 24.55 3.70
N THR A 22 -6.23 25.77 3.33
CA THR A 22 -5.96 26.97 4.12
C THR A 22 -6.59 26.86 5.51
N ARG A 23 -7.89 26.52 5.56
CA ARG A 23 -8.64 26.46 6.82
C ARG A 23 -8.19 25.32 7.73
N ALA A 24 -7.90 24.15 7.15
CA ALA A 24 -7.57 22.95 7.93
C ALA A 24 -6.10 22.90 8.35
N LEU A 25 -5.19 23.34 7.48
CA LEU A 25 -3.75 23.14 7.65
C LEU A 25 -2.95 24.45 7.69
N GLY A 26 -3.58 25.60 7.43
CA GLY A 26 -2.90 26.90 7.43
C GLY A 26 -2.04 27.15 6.19
N VAL A 27 -2.21 26.39 5.10
CA VAL A 27 -1.45 26.58 3.86
C VAL A 27 -1.72 27.97 3.29
N THR A 28 -0.67 28.72 2.95
CA THR A 28 -0.82 29.99 2.25
C THR A 28 -0.49 29.84 0.78
N TRP A 29 -1.13 30.64 -0.07
CA TRP A 29 -1.15 30.42 -1.52
C TRP A 29 -0.71 31.66 -2.29
N SER A 30 -0.03 31.41 -3.40
CA SER A 30 0.10 32.40 -4.46
C SER A 30 -1.25 32.64 -5.15
N ALA A 31 -1.32 33.63 -6.03
CA ALA A 31 -2.53 33.86 -6.84
C ALA A 31 -2.79 32.66 -7.77
N VAL A 32 -4.05 32.20 -7.84
CA VAL A 32 -4.47 31.21 -8.85
C VAL A 32 -4.23 31.77 -10.24
N ARG A 33 -3.72 30.94 -11.15
CA ARG A 33 -3.42 31.34 -12.51
C ARG A 33 -4.10 30.44 -13.53
N ASP A 34 -4.66 31.06 -14.56
CA ASP A 34 -5.12 30.37 -15.77
C ASP A 34 -3.93 30.07 -16.69
N ARG A 35 -3.96 28.88 -17.28
CA ARG A 35 -2.94 28.35 -18.18
C ARG A 35 -3.59 27.55 -19.30
N GLN A 36 -2.82 27.32 -20.35
CA GLN A 36 -3.22 26.50 -21.48
C GLN A 36 -2.11 25.50 -21.82
N LEU A 37 -2.52 24.27 -22.13
CA LEU A 37 -1.68 23.21 -22.69
C LEU A 37 -2.43 22.57 -23.86
N GLY A 38 -1.93 22.75 -25.09
CA GLY A 38 -2.66 22.36 -26.29
C GLY A 38 -4.05 23.01 -26.32
N GLU A 39 -5.10 22.17 -26.37
CA GLU A 39 -6.49 22.61 -26.35
C GLU A 39 -7.09 22.78 -24.95
N TRP A 40 -6.40 22.34 -23.89
CA TRP A 40 -6.93 22.36 -22.53
C TRP A 40 -6.56 23.65 -21.80
N ASN A 41 -7.59 24.40 -21.38
CA ASN A 41 -7.44 25.51 -20.45
C ASN A 41 -7.60 24.99 -19.01
N TYR A 42 -6.62 25.23 -18.16
CA TYR A 42 -6.59 24.73 -16.79
C TYR A 42 -6.17 25.83 -15.81
N ARG A 43 -6.50 25.63 -14.54
CA ARG A 43 -6.17 26.54 -13.44
C ARG A 43 -5.20 25.87 -12.50
N ILE A 44 -4.24 26.62 -12.01
CA ILE A 44 -3.15 26.10 -11.21
C ILE A 44 -2.75 27.10 -10.12
N VAL A 45 -2.36 26.57 -8.97
CA VAL A 45 -1.83 27.36 -7.86
C VAL A 45 -0.84 26.55 -7.05
N PHE A 46 0.18 27.22 -6.52
CA PHE A 46 1.13 26.67 -5.58
C PHE A 46 1.02 27.35 -4.21
N SER A 47 1.35 26.62 -3.15
CA SER A 47 1.59 27.20 -1.83
C SER A 47 2.77 28.16 -1.87
N VAL A 48 2.81 29.12 -0.93
CA VAL A 48 3.97 30.02 -0.77
C VAL A 48 5.10 29.28 -0.05
N GLU A 49 4.78 28.49 0.97
CA GLU A 49 5.74 27.68 1.70
C GLU A 49 6.11 26.40 0.93
N GLY A 50 7.39 26.04 1.00
CA GLY A 50 7.98 24.84 0.42
C GLY A 50 9.51 24.98 0.29
N PRO A 51 10.19 23.97 -0.29
CA PRO A 51 9.67 22.65 -0.68
C PRO A 51 9.41 21.69 0.52
N PRO A 52 8.55 20.66 0.37
CA PRO A 52 7.71 20.43 -0.79
C PRO A 52 6.53 21.41 -0.84
N PHE A 53 6.23 21.95 -2.02
CA PHE A 53 5.08 22.82 -2.23
C PHE A 53 3.80 22.00 -2.43
N PHE A 54 2.66 22.53 -2.00
CA PHE A 54 1.37 22.05 -2.46
C PHE A 54 1.07 22.65 -3.83
N GLU A 55 0.73 21.81 -4.80
CA GLU A 55 0.13 22.21 -6.07
C GLU A 55 -1.34 21.79 -6.11
N VAL A 56 -2.19 22.66 -6.63
CA VAL A 56 -3.58 22.33 -6.91
C VAL A 56 -3.90 22.71 -8.35
N ILE A 57 -4.43 21.74 -9.11
CA ILE A 57 -4.81 21.91 -10.50
C ILE A 57 -6.29 21.60 -10.68
N GLN A 58 -6.97 22.41 -11.50
CA GLN A 58 -8.29 22.11 -12.03
C GLN A 58 -8.26 22.15 -13.56
N GLY A 59 -8.53 21.01 -14.20
CA GLY A 59 -8.60 20.87 -15.65
C GLY A 59 -10.01 20.53 -16.16
N PRO A 60 -10.27 20.66 -17.47
CA PRO A 60 -11.53 20.30 -18.09
C PRO A 60 -11.63 18.77 -18.30
N PRO A 61 -12.85 18.24 -18.53
CA PRO A 61 -13.04 16.84 -18.92
C PRO A 61 -12.19 16.45 -20.13
N GLY A 62 -11.63 15.24 -20.12
CA GLY A 62 -10.74 14.71 -21.16
C GLY A 62 -9.31 15.24 -21.15
N SER A 63 -8.97 16.17 -20.25
CA SER A 63 -7.59 16.63 -20.07
C SER A 63 -6.78 15.68 -19.18
N PRO A 64 -5.43 15.81 -19.14
CA PRO A 64 -4.59 15.08 -18.17
C PRO A 64 -4.99 15.31 -16.70
N TRP A 65 -5.68 16.42 -16.44
CA TRP A 65 -6.18 16.85 -15.14
C TRP A 65 -7.72 16.75 -15.04
N ASP A 66 -8.34 15.84 -15.79
CA ASP A 66 -9.77 15.54 -15.66
C ASP A 66 -10.05 14.93 -14.27
N ALA A 67 -10.90 15.59 -13.48
CA ALA A 67 -11.39 15.14 -12.18
C ALA A 67 -12.91 14.96 -12.14
N THR A 68 -13.56 14.70 -13.28
CA THR A 68 -15.01 14.44 -13.35
C THR A 68 -15.46 13.31 -12.43
N ALA A 69 -14.64 12.27 -12.25
CA ALA A 69 -14.90 11.16 -11.32
C ALA A 69 -14.62 11.49 -9.84
N GLY A 70 -13.97 12.61 -9.56
CA GLY A 70 -13.61 13.05 -8.21
C GLY A 70 -12.22 13.68 -8.14
N SER A 71 -12.03 14.56 -7.15
CA SER A 71 -10.71 15.09 -6.80
C SER A 71 -9.77 13.98 -6.32
N ARG A 72 -8.48 14.07 -6.63
CA ARG A 72 -7.48 13.04 -6.29
C ARG A 72 -6.12 13.64 -5.95
N PHE A 73 -5.33 12.89 -5.19
CA PHE A 73 -3.89 13.07 -5.20
C PHE A 73 -3.36 12.62 -6.56
N ASP A 74 -2.60 13.46 -7.25
CA ASP A 74 -2.25 13.23 -8.64
C ASP A 74 -0.79 12.81 -8.80
N HIS A 75 0.15 13.60 -8.30
CA HIS A 75 1.57 13.30 -8.49
C HIS A 75 2.50 13.85 -7.42
N LEU A 76 3.70 13.25 -7.40
CA LEU A 76 4.91 13.80 -6.78
C LEU A 76 5.83 14.32 -7.89
N GLY A 77 6.28 15.56 -7.79
CA GLY A 77 7.09 16.20 -8.82
C GLY A 77 8.57 16.26 -8.49
N TYR A 78 9.39 15.94 -9.49
CA TYR A 78 10.84 15.95 -9.42
C TYR A 78 11.42 16.81 -10.54
N TRP A 79 12.47 17.56 -10.23
CA TRP A 79 13.28 18.21 -11.26
C TRP A 79 14.14 17.16 -11.96
N SER A 80 14.37 17.33 -13.26
CA SER A 80 15.20 16.43 -14.07
C SER A 80 16.11 17.26 -14.97
N ASP A 81 17.40 16.92 -15.00
CA ASP A 81 18.37 17.57 -15.88
C ASP A 81 18.13 17.19 -17.36
N ASP A 82 17.67 15.96 -17.61
CA ASP A 82 17.32 15.45 -18.93
C ASP A 82 16.02 14.65 -18.86
N VAL A 83 14.90 15.37 -19.00
CA VAL A 83 13.56 14.77 -19.03
C VAL A 83 13.46 13.71 -20.14
N GLY A 84 14.14 13.92 -21.28
CA GLY A 84 14.13 12.97 -22.39
C GLY A 84 14.73 11.63 -21.99
N ALA A 85 15.92 11.64 -21.40
CA ALA A 85 16.58 10.44 -20.91
C ALA A 85 15.84 9.81 -19.72
N ASP A 86 15.44 10.62 -18.73
CA ASP A 86 14.84 10.14 -17.49
C ASP A 86 13.46 9.51 -17.71
N LYS A 87 12.70 9.96 -18.71
CA LYS A 87 11.47 9.29 -19.14
C LYS A 87 11.70 7.81 -19.47
N HIS A 88 12.74 7.54 -20.25
CA HIS A 88 13.07 6.19 -20.67
C HIS A 88 13.60 5.36 -19.49
N ARG A 89 14.41 5.98 -18.60
CA ARG A 89 14.90 5.34 -17.38
C ARG A 89 13.75 4.94 -16.44
N LEU A 90 12.79 5.83 -16.19
CA LEU A 90 11.62 5.53 -15.37
C LEU A 90 10.74 4.45 -16.00
N ALA A 91 10.49 4.52 -17.31
CA ALA A 91 9.74 3.49 -18.00
C ALA A 91 10.42 2.11 -17.90
N GLY A 92 11.75 2.05 -18.07
CA GLY A 92 12.54 0.83 -17.89
C GLY A 92 12.56 0.29 -16.45
N ARG A 93 12.23 1.13 -15.46
CA ARG A 93 12.11 0.77 -14.05
C ARG A 93 10.66 0.43 -13.62
N GLY A 94 9.75 0.27 -14.58
CA GLY A 94 8.35 -0.11 -14.31
C GLY A 94 7.38 1.06 -14.11
N ALA A 95 7.80 2.29 -14.42
CA ALA A 95 6.95 3.48 -14.36
C ALA A 95 6.71 4.03 -15.78
N PRO A 96 5.78 3.44 -16.57
CA PRO A 96 5.55 3.84 -17.95
C PRO A 96 5.05 5.29 -18.05
N VAL A 97 5.36 5.95 -19.15
CA VAL A 97 4.85 7.29 -19.47
C VAL A 97 3.33 7.20 -19.67
N GLU A 98 2.56 7.92 -18.86
CA GLU A 98 1.11 8.10 -19.02
C GLU A 98 0.79 9.32 -19.87
N PHE A 99 1.59 10.39 -19.73
CA PHE A 99 1.41 11.63 -20.48
C PHE A 99 2.74 12.33 -20.72
N ASP A 100 2.93 12.88 -21.92
CA ASP A 100 4.10 13.68 -22.30
C ASP A 100 3.66 15.06 -22.80
N ALA A 101 4.12 16.12 -22.12
CA ALA A 101 3.82 17.49 -22.46
C ALA A 101 4.78 18.09 -23.51
N CYS A 102 5.88 17.42 -23.83
CA CYS A 102 6.89 17.91 -24.79
C CYS A 102 6.30 18.23 -26.18
N PRO A 103 5.43 17.38 -26.77
CA PRO A 103 4.76 17.70 -28.03
C PRO A 103 3.90 18.97 -27.99
N TYR A 104 3.50 19.41 -26.80
CA TYR A 104 2.71 20.61 -26.56
C TYR A 104 3.58 21.82 -26.16
N GLY A 105 4.90 21.72 -26.29
CA GLY A 105 5.84 22.82 -26.00
C GLY A 105 6.13 23.04 -24.52
N ARG A 106 5.87 22.04 -23.65
CA ARG A 106 6.20 22.07 -22.22
C ARG A 106 7.12 20.92 -21.86
N SER A 107 8.11 21.17 -21.00
CA SER A 107 9.13 20.17 -20.67
C SER A 107 8.81 19.40 -19.39
N PHE A 108 7.68 18.69 -19.39
CA PHE A 108 7.33 17.76 -18.31
C PHE A 108 6.65 16.48 -18.81
N SER A 109 6.63 15.43 -17.97
CA SER A 109 5.89 14.20 -18.22
C SER A 109 5.37 13.55 -16.95
N TYR A 110 4.29 12.79 -17.08
CA TYR A 110 3.72 11.96 -16.02
C TYR A 110 4.01 10.48 -16.27
N HIS A 111 4.47 9.81 -15.23
CA HIS A 111 4.74 8.38 -15.20
C HIS A 111 3.83 7.70 -14.21
N ARG A 112 3.16 6.62 -14.61
CA ARG A 112 2.21 5.95 -13.73
C ARG A 112 2.90 4.98 -12.77
N LEU A 113 2.53 5.03 -11.49
CA LEU A 113 2.84 4.02 -10.50
C LEU A 113 1.55 3.41 -9.96
N ASP A 114 1.08 2.33 -10.62
CA ASP A 114 -0.23 1.75 -10.33
C ASP A 114 -0.36 1.19 -8.91
N SER A 115 0.72 0.66 -8.34
CA SER A 115 0.73 0.15 -6.97
C SER A 115 0.48 1.22 -5.90
N LEU A 116 0.64 2.50 -6.25
CA LEU A 116 0.44 3.64 -5.35
C LEU A 116 -0.77 4.50 -5.75
N GLY A 117 -1.36 4.26 -6.91
CA GLY A 117 -2.46 5.07 -7.43
C GLY A 117 -2.08 6.53 -7.72
N LEU A 118 -0.81 6.83 -7.97
CA LEU A 118 -0.30 8.18 -8.25
C LEU A 118 0.61 8.19 -9.49
N ARG A 119 0.94 9.40 -9.92
CA ARG A 119 1.93 9.66 -10.97
C ARG A 119 3.22 10.23 -10.39
N VAL A 120 4.33 9.98 -11.06
CA VAL A 120 5.58 10.72 -10.87
C VAL A 120 5.69 11.74 -11.99
N GLU A 121 5.87 13.01 -11.64
CA GLU A 121 6.14 14.06 -12.61
C GLU A 121 7.64 14.30 -12.73
N LEU A 122 8.13 14.33 -13.97
CA LEU A 122 9.45 14.86 -14.30
C LEU A 122 9.28 16.25 -14.91
N VAL A 123 9.99 17.24 -14.38
CA VAL A 123 10.00 18.62 -14.90
C VAL A 123 11.43 19.04 -15.21
N ALA A 124 11.68 19.64 -16.37
CA ALA A 124 13.02 20.04 -16.76
C ALA A 124 13.61 21.10 -15.81
N ALA A 125 14.84 20.89 -15.35
CA ALA A 125 15.55 21.83 -14.48
C ALA A 125 15.69 23.23 -15.10
N SER A 126 15.69 23.32 -16.44
CA SER A 126 15.76 24.58 -17.18
C SER A 126 14.59 25.53 -16.93
N VAL A 127 13.43 25.04 -16.46
CA VAL A 127 12.27 25.90 -16.14
C VAL A 127 12.18 26.27 -14.65
N GLN A 128 13.11 25.79 -13.83
CA GLN A 128 13.07 25.97 -12.39
C GLN A 128 13.21 27.44 -11.95
N SER A 129 14.02 28.24 -12.66
CA SER A 129 14.14 29.67 -12.39
C SER A 129 12.81 30.40 -12.57
N ALA A 130 12.10 30.13 -13.67
CA ALA A 130 10.79 30.71 -13.95
C ALA A 130 9.72 30.23 -12.95
N PHE A 131 9.84 28.99 -12.46
CA PHE A 131 9.00 28.49 -11.37
C PHE A 131 9.22 29.30 -10.09
N LEU A 132 10.47 29.45 -9.64
CA LEU A 132 10.81 30.21 -8.43
C LEU A 132 10.37 31.67 -8.55
N ASP A 133 10.69 32.35 -9.65
CA ASP A 133 10.27 33.74 -9.90
C ASP A 133 8.75 33.92 -9.82
N THR A 134 8.01 32.87 -10.18
CA THR A 134 6.55 32.89 -10.19
C THR A 134 5.92 32.57 -8.84
N TRP A 135 6.40 31.51 -8.18
CA TRP A 135 5.69 30.86 -7.07
C TRP A 135 6.43 30.95 -5.74
N SER A 136 7.75 31.16 -5.76
CA SER A 136 8.57 31.31 -4.56
C SER A 136 9.69 32.34 -4.82
N PRO A 137 9.34 33.64 -4.99
CA PRO A 137 10.34 34.65 -5.30
C PRO A 137 11.41 34.72 -4.20
N GLY A 138 12.68 34.58 -4.58
CA GLY A 138 13.80 34.49 -3.64
C GLY A 138 14.05 33.09 -3.07
N GLY A 139 13.28 32.09 -3.49
CA GLY A 139 13.55 30.69 -3.19
C GLY A 139 14.85 30.18 -3.82
N VAL A 140 15.39 29.12 -3.24
CA VAL A 140 16.67 28.51 -3.67
C VAL A 140 16.41 27.41 -4.69
N ALA A 141 17.34 27.22 -5.61
CA ALA A 141 17.30 26.10 -6.54
C ALA A 141 17.28 24.75 -5.80
N MET A 142 16.43 23.85 -6.27
CA MET A 142 16.16 22.53 -5.71
C MET A 142 16.88 21.46 -6.54
N ALA A 143 17.28 20.39 -5.87
CA ALA A 143 18.05 19.30 -6.48
C ALA A 143 17.26 18.57 -7.58
N THR A 144 17.99 18.06 -8.56
CA THR A 144 17.46 17.21 -9.62
C THR A 144 17.47 15.75 -9.23
N LEU A 145 16.53 15.01 -9.80
CA LEU A 145 16.41 13.58 -9.69
C LEU A 145 17.68 12.93 -10.21
N THR A 146 18.27 12.06 -9.39
CA THR A 146 19.37 11.19 -9.81
C THR A 146 18.83 9.78 -10.04
N LEU A 147 18.90 9.33 -11.29
CA LEU A 147 18.62 7.95 -11.68
C LEU A 147 19.92 7.33 -12.18
N ASP A 148 20.50 6.37 -11.44
CA ASP A 148 21.71 5.68 -11.88
C ASP A 148 21.55 5.01 -13.26
N ASP A 149 22.63 4.96 -14.05
CA ASP A 149 22.65 4.37 -15.41
C ASP A 149 22.39 2.86 -15.45
N ASP A 150 22.40 2.20 -14.28
CA ASP A 150 22.38 0.75 -14.18
C ASP A 150 20.98 0.24 -13.78
N PRO A 151 20.18 -0.32 -14.70
CA PRO A 151 19.00 -1.10 -14.30
C PRO A 151 19.39 -2.41 -13.59
N ALA A 152 20.68 -2.79 -13.55
CA ALA A 152 21.20 -4.04 -13.01
C ALA A 152 22.19 -3.87 -11.82
N GLY A 153 22.30 -2.66 -11.24
CA GLY A 153 23.43 -2.25 -10.40
C GLY A 153 23.28 -2.36 -8.88
N THR A 154 22.53 -3.32 -8.36
CA THR A 154 22.85 -3.94 -7.07
C THR A 154 22.40 -5.39 -7.14
N ALA A 155 23.33 -6.28 -7.45
CA ALA A 155 23.18 -7.69 -7.18
C ALA A 155 23.03 -7.87 -5.67
N VAL A 156 21.79 -7.80 -5.18
CA VAL A 156 21.43 -8.47 -3.93
C VAL A 156 21.67 -9.95 -4.21
N SER A 157 22.69 -10.49 -3.53
CA SER A 157 22.97 -11.92 -3.40
C SER A 157 21.66 -12.71 -3.48
N THR A 158 21.61 -13.68 -4.40
CA THR A 158 20.46 -14.56 -4.65
C THR A 158 20.00 -15.24 -3.36
N ALA A 159 19.15 -14.54 -2.61
CA ALA A 159 18.18 -15.08 -1.70
C ALA A 159 16.93 -15.39 -2.54
N PRO A 160 16.16 -16.44 -2.21
CA PRO A 160 15.05 -16.88 -3.04
C PRO A 160 14.07 -15.73 -3.28
N GLU A 161 13.66 -15.57 -4.53
CA GLU A 161 12.79 -14.52 -5.04
C GLU A 161 11.62 -14.22 -4.09
N HIS A 162 11.57 -12.99 -3.58
CA HIS A 162 10.39 -12.46 -2.93
C HIS A 162 9.48 -11.85 -4.00
N PRO A 163 8.23 -12.33 -4.16
CA PRO A 163 7.33 -11.82 -5.19
C PRO A 163 6.91 -10.38 -4.86
N THR A 164 7.24 -9.46 -5.76
CA THR A 164 6.83 -8.05 -5.72
C THR A 164 5.56 -7.85 -6.54
N ASP A 165 4.45 -8.23 -5.93
CA ASP A 165 3.11 -7.68 -6.20
C ASP A 165 2.47 -7.55 -4.82
N ARG A 166 2.42 -6.33 -4.25
CA ARG A 166 2.03 -6.12 -2.84
C ARG A 166 0.72 -5.34 -2.70
N GLY A 167 -0.24 -5.61 -3.58
CA GLY A 167 -1.60 -5.86 -3.13
C GLY A 167 -1.77 -7.37 -2.95
N PRO A 168 -2.53 -7.87 -1.96
CA PRO A 168 -2.85 -9.28 -1.97
C PRO A 168 -3.58 -9.57 -3.30
N SER A 169 -3.10 -10.55 -4.07
CA SER A 169 -3.88 -11.09 -5.18
C SER A 169 -5.29 -11.44 -4.67
N GLU A 170 -6.31 -11.40 -5.52
CA GLU A 170 -7.68 -11.70 -5.09
C GLU A 170 -7.79 -13.01 -4.27
N PRO A 171 -7.10 -14.12 -4.63
CA PRO A 171 -7.00 -15.31 -3.78
C PRO A 171 -6.34 -15.07 -2.41
N ALA A 172 -5.26 -14.29 -2.35
CA ALA A 172 -4.58 -13.96 -1.10
C ALA A 172 -5.47 -13.13 -0.16
N ALA A 173 -6.23 -12.17 -0.71
CA ALA A 173 -7.18 -11.37 0.06
C ALA A 173 -8.32 -12.25 0.63
N GLN A 174 -8.82 -13.19 -0.18
CA GLN A 174 -9.84 -14.15 0.25
C GLN A 174 -9.31 -15.11 1.34
N CYS A 175 -8.09 -15.62 1.20
CA CYS A 175 -7.46 -16.49 2.20
C CYS A 175 -7.16 -15.73 3.51
N HIS A 176 -6.72 -14.47 3.40
CA HIS A 176 -6.55 -13.58 4.55
C HIS A 176 -7.89 -13.40 5.30
N ALA A 177 -8.99 -13.13 4.59
CA ALA A 177 -10.31 -12.99 5.20
C ALA A 177 -10.73 -14.26 5.96
N VAL A 178 -10.54 -15.45 5.35
CA VAL A 178 -10.81 -16.74 6.01
C VAL A 178 -9.99 -16.91 7.30
N LEU A 179 -8.72 -16.47 7.28
CA LEU A 179 -7.88 -16.52 8.47
C LEU A 179 -8.35 -15.55 9.55
N VAL A 180 -8.68 -14.31 9.19
CA VAL A 180 -9.19 -13.31 10.13
C VAL A 180 -10.51 -13.76 10.76
N ASP A 181 -11.44 -14.29 9.97
CA ASP A 181 -12.73 -14.80 10.47
C ASP A 181 -12.54 -15.93 11.47
N PHE A 182 -11.58 -16.83 11.23
CA PHE A 182 -11.23 -17.89 12.18
C PHE A 182 -10.72 -17.31 13.51
N LEU A 183 -9.79 -16.35 13.45
CA LEU A 183 -9.19 -15.76 14.64
C LEU A 183 -10.21 -14.93 15.44
N ASP A 184 -11.05 -14.14 14.75
CA ASP A 184 -12.12 -13.36 15.38
C ASP A 184 -13.15 -14.27 16.06
N ALA A 185 -13.55 -15.37 15.42
CA ALA A 185 -14.45 -16.35 16.04
C ALA A 185 -13.86 -16.95 17.33
N VAL A 186 -12.55 -17.24 17.35
CA VAL A 186 -11.86 -17.73 18.56
C VAL A 186 -11.84 -16.64 19.63
N ASP A 187 -11.52 -15.40 19.29
CA ASP A 187 -11.38 -14.30 20.24
C ASP A 187 -12.72 -13.82 20.82
N ARG A 188 -13.80 -13.95 20.05
CA ARG A 188 -15.17 -13.66 20.52
C ARG A 188 -15.81 -14.80 21.33
N GLY A 189 -15.09 -15.90 21.54
CA GLY A 189 -15.63 -17.07 22.24
C GLY A 189 -16.74 -17.77 21.45
N MET A 190 -16.67 -17.77 20.12
CA MET A 190 -17.57 -18.48 19.20
C MET A 190 -16.78 -19.47 18.33
N ALA A 191 -15.76 -20.10 18.91
CA ALA A 191 -14.72 -20.83 18.19
C ALA A 191 -15.29 -21.94 17.29
N THR A 192 -16.39 -22.60 17.66
CA THR A 192 -17.01 -23.66 16.86
C THR A 192 -17.59 -23.18 15.53
N GLN A 193 -17.95 -21.90 15.40
CA GLN A 193 -18.44 -21.31 14.14
C GLN A 193 -17.37 -21.33 13.04
N ALA A 194 -16.09 -21.31 13.43
CA ALA A 194 -14.99 -21.34 12.48
C ALA A 194 -14.75 -22.72 11.87
N LEU A 195 -15.44 -23.78 12.29
CA LEU A 195 -15.22 -25.12 11.75
C LEU A 195 -15.44 -25.17 10.23
N ASP A 196 -16.44 -24.44 9.73
CA ASP A 196 -16.75 -24.36 8.31
C ASP A 196 -15.69 -23.62 7.49
N LEU A 197 -14.72 -22.96 8.14
CA LEU A 197 -13.56 -22.33 7.50
C LEU A 197 -12.44 -23.34 7.20
N PHE A 198 -12.53 -24.58 7.71
CA PHE A 198 -11.57 -25.66 7.46
C PHE A 198 -12.08 -26.63 6.40
N THR A 199 -11.18 -27.24 5.62
CA THR A 199 -11.55 -28.40 4.80
C THR A 199 -11.90 -29.59 5.71
N PRO A 200 -12.77 -30.53 5.28
CA PRO A 200 -13.14 -31.69 6.11
C PRO A 200 -11.96 -32.54 6.56
N ASP A 201 -10.91 -32.60 5.72
CA ASP A 201 -9.65 -33.32 5.91
C ASP A 201 -8.53 -32.43 6.50
N ALA A 202 -8.85 -31.26 7.05
CA ALA A 202 -7.84 -30.31 7.49
C ALA A 202 -6.96 -30.82 8.63
N SER A 203 -5.76 -30.25 8.74
CA SER A 203 -4.87 -30.44 9.89
C SER A 203 -4.56 -29.12 10.58
N PHE A 204 -4.50 -29.15 11.91
CA PHE A 204 -4.37 -27.94 12.74
C PHE A 204 -3.49 -28.20 13.95
N ASP A 205 -2.45 -27.38 14.12
CA ASP A 205 -1.59 -27.42 15.30
C ASP A 205 -2.19 -26.62 16.45
N ALA A 206 -2.38 -27.30 17.57
CA ALA A 206 -2.86 -26.74 18.81
C ALA A 206 -1.89 -27.10 19.95
N ARG A 207 -1.14 -26.12 20.46
CA ARG A 207 -0.23 -26.32 21.61
C ARG A 207 0.75 -27.50 21.44
N GLY A 208 1.31 -27.67 20.24
CA GLY A 208 2.26 -28.74 19.94
C GLY A 208 1.61 -30.10 19.65
N GLN A 209 0.28 -30.19 19.67
CA GLN A 209 -0.46 -31.35 19.17
C GLN A 209 -1.03 -31.06 17.79
N GLN A 210 -0.86 -32.00 16.87
CA GLN A 210 -1.49 -31.95 15.55
C GLN A 210 -2.87 -32.61 15.62
N LEU A 211 -3.91 -31.88 15.23
CA LEU A 211 -5.28 -32.35 15.11
C LEU A 211 -5.60 -32.62 13.64
N HIS A 212 -6.39 -33.67 13.38
CA HIS A 212 -6.75 -34.09 12.03
C HIS A 212 -8.26 -34.25 11.86
N GLY A 213 -8.77 -33.64 10.81
CA GLY A 213 -10.16 -33.65 10.39
C GLY A 213 -11.09 -32.85 11.30
N HIS A 214 -12.28 -32.54 10.76
CA HIS A 214 -13.30 -31.76 11.47
C HIS A 214 -13.71 -32.32 12.82
N GLU A 215 -13.64 -33.64 13.03
CA GLU A 215 -14.03 -34.24 14.31
C GLU A 215 -13.11 -33.81 15.46
N GLN A 216 -11.79 -33.88 15.25
CA GLN A 216 -10.81 -33.50 16.27
C GLN A 216 -10.74 -31.98 16.43
N ILE A 217 -10.80 -31.24 15.32
CA ILE A 217 -10.82 -29.78 15.32
C ILE A 217 -12.05 -29.27 16.07
N ARG A 218 -13.24 -29.82 15.80
CA ARG A 218 -14.48 -29.44 16.52
C ARG A 218 -14.34 -29.68 18.02
N ARG A 219 -13.83 -30.85 18.44
CA ARG A 219 -13.63 -31.14 19.87
C ARG A 219 -12.72 -30.11 20.54
N PHE A 220 -11.65 -29.69 19.87
CA PHE A 220 -10.76 -28.63 20.36
C PHE A 220 -11.47 -27.26 20.44
N LEU A 221 -12.19 -26.86 19.39
CA LEU A 221 -12.89 -25.57 19.36
C LEU A 221 -14.02 -25.52 20.40
N THR A 222 -14.76 -26.62 20.61
CA THR A 222 -15.77 -26.72 21.68
C THR A 222 -15.15 -26.58 23.06
N ALA A 223 -13.99 -27.22 23.30
CA ALA A 223 -13.27 -27.06 24.57
C ALA A 223 -12.78 -25.61 24.76
N ARG A 224 -12.32 -24.95 23.68
CA ARG A 224 -11.91 -23.55 23.69
C ARG A 224 -13.06 -22.60 24.00
N GLU A 225 -14.25 -22.87 23.45
CA GLU A 225 -15.47 -22.07 23.60
C GLU A 225 -16.09 -22.19 25.00
N ALA A 226 -15.97 -23.37 25.63
CA ALA A 226 -16.43 -23.60 27.00
C ALA A 226 -15.56 -22.92 28.08
N ASP A 227 -14.33 -22.52 27.73
CA ASP A 227 -13.40 -21.83 28.62
C ASP A 227 -13.68 -20.32 28.64
N HIS A 228 -14.75 -19.93 29.34
CA HIS A 228 -15.24 -18.55 29.41
C HIS A 228 -14.32 -17.58 30.15
N ASP A 229 -13.42 -18.08 31.01
CA ASP A 229 -12.47 -17.24 31.73
C ASP A 229 -11.33 -16.77 30.82
N ARG A 230 -11.03 -17.55 29.78
CA ARG A 230 -9.89 -17.32 28.89
C ARG A 230 -10.22 -16.41 27.71
N HIS A 231 -9.81 -15.15 27.84
CA HIS A 231 -9.95 -14.13 26.81
C HIS A 231 -8.64 -13.94 26.03
N THR A 232 -8.68 -14.10 24.71
CA THR A 232 -7.53 -13.91 23.83
C THR A 232 -7.75 -12.79 22.83
N ALA A 233 -6.66 -12.28 22.26
CA ALA A 233 -6.68 -11.46 21.06
C ALA A 233 -5.52 -11.87 20.17
N HIS A 234 -5.81 -12.27 18.93
CA HIS A 234 -4.82 -12.62 17.93
C HIS A 234 -4.55 -11.40 17.05
N LEU A 235 -3.27 -11.02 16.97
CA LEU A 235 -2.78 -10.06 15.99
C LEU A 235 -1.94 -10.81 14.96
N ILE A 236 -2.35 -10.79 13.70
CA ILE A 236 -1.53 -11.28 12.58
C ILE A 236 -0.86 -10.11 11.88
N ALA A 237 0.41 -10.31 11.52
CA ALA A 237 1.23 -9.32 10.84
C ALA A 237 2.25 -10.02 9.94
N ASN A 238 2.91 -9.23 9.08
CA ASN A 238 4.00 -9.69 8.21
C ASN A 238 3.59 -10.89 7.34
N GLU A 239 2.37 -10.82 6.79
CA GLU A 239 1.85 -11.87 5.91
C GLU A 239 2.64 -11.90 4.59
N VAL A 240 3.04 -13.11 4.21
CA VAL A 240 3.75 -13.37 2.97
C VAL A 240 3.14 -14.61 2.32
N VAL A 241 2.59 -14.44 1.11
CA VAL A 241 2.20 -15.55 0.25
C VAL A 241 3.49 -16.22 -0.25
N ARG A 242 3.67 -17.50 0.09
CA ARG A 242 4.84 -18.30 -0.33
C ARG A 242 4.59 -19.01 -1.64
N ARG A 243 3.35 -19.43 -1.87
CA ARG A 243 2.94 -20.14 -3.08
C ARG A 243 1.47 -19.86 -3.37
N CYS A 244 1.13 -19.69 -4.63
CA CYS A 244 -0.26 -19.55 -5.09
C CYS A 244 -0.44 -20.34 -6.39
N THR A 245 -1.46 -21.20 -6.42
CA THR A 245 -1.98 -21.88 -7.60
C THR A 245 -3.49 -21.62 -7.69
N ASP A 246 -4.16 -22.12 -8.73
CA ASP A 246 -5.61 -21.93 -8.91
C ASP A 246 -6.46 -22.62 -7.81
N ASP A 247 -5.90 -23.62 -7.13
CA ASP A 247 -6.55 -24.51 -6.19
C ASP A 247 -5.93 -24.52 -4.78
N GLN A 248 -4.73 -23.95 -4.61
CA GLN A 248 -4.00 -23.94 -3.34
C GLN A 248 -3.25 -22.62 -3.11
N LEU A 249 -3.24 -22.15 -1.87
CA LEU A 249 -2.46 -20.97 -1.46
C LEU A 249 -1.73 -21.26 -0.16
N GLU A 250 -0.44 -20.94 -0.10
CA GLU A 250 0.37 -21.01 1.12
C GLU A 250 0.69 -19.61 1.61
N LEU A 251 0.27 -19.30 2.83
CA LEU A 251 0.47 -18.02 3.51
C LEU A 251 1.27 -18.25 4.79
N THR A 252 2.28 -17.42 4.99
CA THR A 252 3.05 -17.37 6.24
C THR A 252 2.80 -16.05 6.92
N ALA A 253 2.71 -16.04 8.25
CA ALA A 253 2.47 -14.82 9.02
C ALA A 253 3.12 -14.90 10.40
N LEU A 254 3.43 -13.74 10.96
CA LEU A 254 3.71 -13.57 12.38
C LEU A 254 2.39 -13.43 13.13
N LEU A 255 2.20 -14.20 14.20
CA LEU A 255 1.04 -14.13 15.07
C LEU A 255 1.46 -13.78 16.50
N LEU A 256 0.92 -12.70 17.03
CA LEU A 256 1.02 -12.34 18.44
C LEU A 256 -0.28 -12.76 19.13
N LEU A 257 -0.19 -13.75 20.00
CA LEU A 257 -1.29 -14.18 20.85
C LEU A 257 -1.22 -13.39 22.14
N HIS A 258 -2.23 -12.56 22.37
CA HIS A 258 -2.41 -11.88 23.64
C HIS A 258 -3.42 -12.63 24.48
N GLU A 259 -3.16 -12.72 25.79
CA GLU A 259 -4.10 -13.28 26.76
C GLU A 259 -4.38 -12.23 27.84
N ARG A 260 -5.65 -12.12 28.25
CA ARG A 260 -6.06 -11.18 29.28
C ARG A 260 -5.71 -11.72 30.65
N GLY A 261 -4.84 -11.02 31.37
CA GLY A 261 -4.48 -11.34 32.74
C GLY A 261 -5.59 -11.00 33.74
N ALA A 262 -5.42 -11.45 34.99
CA ALA A 262 -6.33 -11.15 36.09
C ALA A 262 -6.43 -9.64 36.42
N ASP A 263 -5.43 -8.86 36.04
CA ASP A 263 -5.42 -7.39 36.12
C ASP A 263 -6.32 -6.73 35.06
N GLY A 264 -6.92 -7.53 34.18
CA GLY A 264 -7.80 -7.11 33.11
C GLY A 264 -7.09 -6.56 31.89
N ARG A 265 -5.75 -6.58 31.85
CA ARG A 265 -4.93 -6.14 30.73
C ARG A 265 -4.53 -7.32 29.85
N TYR A 266 -4.31 -7.05 28.57
CA TYR A 266 -3.77 -8.02 27.64
C TYR A 266 -2.24 -8.00 27.66
N HIS A 267 -1.65 -9.18 27.79
CA HIS A 267 -0.21 -9.39 27.73
C HIS A 267 0.10 -10.30 26.55
N VAL A 268 1.21 -10.05 25.85
CA VAL A 268 1.69 -10.96 24.80
C VAL A 268 2.08 -12.28 25.46
N GLU A 269 1.29 -13.33 25.22
CA GLU A 269 1.53 -14.68 25.75
C GLU A 269 2.48 -15.44 24.84
N ARG A 270 2.28 -15.38 23.51
CA ARG A 270 3.21 -15.96 22.54
C ARG A 270 3.40 -15.11 21.30
N VAL A 271 4.59 -15.25 20.73
CA VAL A 271 4.96 -14.79 19.40
C VAL A 271 5.26 -16.02 18.55
N LEU A 272 4.41 -16.27 17.55
CA LEU A 272 4.43 -17.48 16.74
C LEU A 272 4.69 -17.14 15.28
N ASP A 273 5.59 -17.88 14.64
CA ASP A 273 5.58 -17.99 13.19
C ASP A 273 4.53 -19.02 12.78
N THR A 274 3.78 -18.71 11.73
CA THR A 274 2.63 -19.52 11.31
C THR A 274 2.71 -19.85 9.83
N VAL A 275 2.28 -21.06 9.47
CA VAL A 275 2.10 -21.52 8.09
C VAL A 275 0.64 -21.91 7.92
N GLN A 276 0.00 -21.42 6.87
CA GLN A 276 -1.36 -21.79 6.48
C GLN A 276 -1.34 -22.25 5.04
N VAL A 277 -1.92 -23.41 4.78
CA VAL A 277 -2.25 -23.86 3.43
C VAL A 277 -3.75 -23.83 3.29
N PHE A 278 -4.23 -23.08 2.31
CA PHE A 278 -5.62 -23.01 1.91
C PHE A 278 -5.84 -23.87 0.67
N ARG A 279 -7.02 -24.47 0.56
CA ARG A 279 -7.51 -25.09 -0.67
C ARG A 279 -8.78 -24.42 -1.13
N ARG A 280 -8.95 -24.30 -2.44
CA ARG A 280 -10.19 -23.85 -3.04
C ARG A 280 -11.23 -24.97 -3.00
N THR A 281 -12.45 -24.64 -2.59
CA THR A 281 -13.60 -25.55 -2.55
C THR A 281 -14.78 -24.91 -3.29
N ASP A 282 -15.88 -25.64 -3.48
CA ASP A 282 -17.11 -25.10 -4.07
C ASP A 282 -17.68 -23.91 -3.27
N ASN A 283 -17.36 -23.82 -1.97
CA ASN A 283 -17.80 -22.74 -1.08
C ASN A 283 -16.72 -21.66 -0.85
N GLY A 284 -15.69 -21.61 -1.69
CA GLY A 284 -14.55 -20.69 -1.59
C GLY A 284 -13.32 -21.30 -0.91
N TRP A 285 -12.37 -20.45 -0.52
CA TRP A 285 -11.12 -20.87 0.11
C TRP A 285 -11.35 -21.38 1.54
N ARG A 286 -10.65 -22.45 1.91
CA ARG A 286 -10.73 -23.08 3.24
C ARG A 286 -9.34 -23.45 3.74
N ILE A 287 -9.13 -23.36 5.04
CA ILE A 287 -7.89 -23.78 5.71
C ILE A 287 -7.79 -25.30 5.60
N HIS A 288 -6.79 -25.78 4.88
CA HIS A 288 -6.49 -27.20 4.77
C HIS A 288 -5.37 -27.62 5.75
N HIS A 289 -4.38 -26.77 5.96
CA HIS A 289 -3.34 -27.01 6.96
C HIS A 289 -3.03 -25.72 7.69
N ARG A 290 -2.83 -25.80 9.01
CA ARG A 290 -2.34 -24.69 9.81
C ARG A 290 -1.35 -25.21 10.85
N ALA A 291 -0.13 -24.70 10.77
CA ALA A 291 0.94 -24.99 11.72
C ALA A 291 1.39 -23.72 12.42
N THR A 292 1.89 -23.88 13.65
CA THR A 292 2.45 -22.77 14.44
C THR A 292 3.72 -23.22 15.15
N THR A 293 4.74 -22.36 15.12
CA THR A 293 6.01 -22.58 15.81
C THR A 293 6.38 -21.33 16.62
N PRO A 294 6.85 -21.46 17.88
CA PRO A 294 7.40 -20.31 18.60
C PRO A 294 8.51 -19.64 17.80
N ARG A 295 8.44 -18.31 17.64
CA ARG A 295 9.43 -17.54 16.88
C ARG A 295 10.82 -17.57 17.52
N HIS A 296 10.84 -17.69 18.84
CA HIS A 296 12.04 -17.87 19.63
C HIS A 296 11.83 -19.06 20.58
N PRO A 297 12.92 -19.75 20.98
CA PRO A 297 12.86 -20.77 22.03
C PRO A 297 12.21 -20.19 23.29
N THR A 298 11.41 -21.00 23.98
CA THR A 298 10.74 -20.59 25.22
C THR A 298 11.68 -20.48 26.43
N ASP A 299 12.98 -20.72 26.26
CA ASP A 299 13.98 -20.72 27.33
C ASP A 299 15.19 -19.81 27.01
N SER A 300 15.43 -18.85 27.90
CA SER A 300 16.76 -18.34 28.29
C SER A 300 16.73 -17.94 29.76
#